data_AF-B0WM59-F1
#
_entry.id   AF-B0WM59-F1
#
_cell.length_a   1.000
_cell.length_b   1.000
_cell.length_c   1.000
_cell.angle_alpha   90.00
_cell.angle_beta   90.00
_cell.angle_gamma   90.00
#
_symmetry.space_group_name_H-M   'P 1'
#
loop_
_entity.id
_entity.type
_entity.pdbx_description
1 polymer ?
#
loop_
_entity_poly.entity_id
_entity_poly.type
_entity_poly.pdbx_seq_one_letter_code
_entity_poly.pdbx_strand_id
1 'polypeptide(L)'
;MKLLLTYLAALSAVFGDCSHHNAVFKSIHGADHECSLYLREGTCHSADCSLRCRGLLTRYWNDTVAVPSATINRFYLPSAHDYEYYERTECCLGGVKEKVPLEDVCRRAEASTDCYHRNYGQLQADTPTFVPFTDLQHQQILQDCIDIHQIPESVLVGYVKHGIKLYPEAKCLLRCFLIREGHYTDAGGPDLHRMSVQCEGNYSDEEFRKKASKCIRNLQEQCIDKCELAFRISDECVNGEIALLSVFLGASNTTSNSVTVSPSNTLVLPPKVTSVHKTDHECTVYQQHGVCTTGECSLRCRGLLARYWNDTVGSPAVTINRFYQPGVHDHEYYQRTQCCLTDIKVPMRDVCHRANASISCYNQHYGHLQTKVPEFVPFTELQHEQILQECIDILRIPASILAGYVKHGIANYPEAQCLLRCFMLREGLYSDAGGPDLHRMSVQCEGNYSEGQIREKASRCIGDLRGQCLDKCELAYRIAEECVNGDIAVIVVFAGISTKLTTKLNVSPSLNVNVNGPSFG
;
A
#
# COMPACT_ATOMS: atom_id res chain seq x y z
N MET A 1 -25.10 42.53 9.05
CA MET A 1 -24.02 42.04 8.17
C MET A 1 -22.77 41.65 8.96
N LYS A 2 -22.90 40.81 10.00
CA LYS A 2 -21.78 40.27 10.82
C LYS A 2 -22.02 38.80 11.26
N LEU A 3 -22.98 38.12 10.64
CA LEU A 3 -23.46 36.79 11.03
C LEU A 3 -23.26 35.71 9.95
N LEU A 4 -22.55 36.03 8.86
CA LEU A 4 -22.28 35.09 7.75
C LEU A 4 -20.81 34.64 7.65
N LEU A 5 -19.93 35.11 8.55
CA LEU A 5 -18.48 34.83 8.50
C LEU A 5 -18.04 33.67 9.41
N THR A 6 -18.95 33.08 10.20
CA THR A 6 -18.63 31.96 11.11
C THR A 6 -18.99 30.58 10.55
N TYR A 7 -19.72 30.49 9.44
CA TYR A 7 -20.15 29.20 8.87
C TYR A 7 -19.25 28.66 7.73
N LEU A 8 -18.26 29.43 7.27
CA LEU A 8 -17.31 29.00 6.24
C LEU A 8 -15.98 28.46 6.78
N ALA A 9 -15.83 28.34 8.11
CA ALA A 9 -14.64 27.77 8.74
C ALA A 9 -14.74 26.25 9.02
N ALA A 10 -15.86 25.60 8.68
CA ALA A 10 -16.11 24.20 8.99
C ALA A 10 -16.02 23.23 7.78
N LEU A 11 -15.59 23.71 6.60
CA LEU A 11 -15.50 22.90 5.37
C LEU A 11 -14.09 22.83 4.76
N SER A 12 -13.05 23.19 5.52
CA SER A 12 -11.65 23.13 5.08
C SER A 12 -10.74 22.33 6.02
N ALA A 13 -11.27 21.43 6.83
CA ALA A 13 -10.49 20.51 7.65
C ALA A 13 -10.38 19.11 7.02
N VAL A 14 -9.98 19.08 5.73
CA VAL A 14 -9.31 17.91 5.12
C VAL A 14 -8.03 18.43 4.46
N PHE A 15 -7.29 19.28 5.16
CA PHE A 15 -5.85 19.34 4.95
C PHE A 15 -5.30 18.19 5.76
N GLY A 16 -5.10 17.05 5.08
CA GLY A 16 -4.40 15.92 5.63
C GLY A 16 -3.10 16.42 6.24
N ASP A 17 -2.92 16.12 7.52
CA ASP A 17 -1.68 16.29 8.23
C ASP A 17 -0.55 15.71 7.36
N CYS A 18 0.36 16.56 6.90
CA CYS A 18 1.47 16.21 6.00
C CYS A 18 2.51 15.28 6.65
N SER A 19 2.20 14.67 7.80
CA SER A 19 3.14 13.93 8.64
C SER A 19 2.96 12.41 8.60
N HIS A 20 2.05 11.88 7.79
CA HIS A 20 1.76 10.44 7.74
C HIS A 20 1.98 9.88 6.33
N HIS A 21 3.22 9.46 6.08
CA HIS A 21 3.77 9.15 4.75
C HIS A 21 3.02 8.03 4.02
N ASN A 22 3.18 6.77 4.46
CA ASN A 22 2.50 5.59 3.90
C ASN A 22 1.41 5.02 4.83
N ALA A 23 1.23 5.61 6.03
CA ALA A 23 0.20 5.17 6.97
C ALA A 23 -1.20 5.33 6.36
N VAL A 24 -2.03 4.32 6.51
CA VAL A 24 -3.40 4.33 6.02
C VAL A 24 -4.37 4.32 7.17
N PHE A 25 -5.43 5.11 7.01
CA PHE A 25 -6.51 5.24 7.97
C PHE A 25 -7.83 4.89 7.28
N LYS A 26 -8.63 4.04 7.93
CA LYS A 26 -9.96 3.66 7.43
C LYS A 26 -10.99 3.82 8.53
N SER A 27 -12.13 4.39 8.17
CA SER A 27 -13.35 4.35 8.99
C SER A 27 -14.15 3.09 8.64
N ILE A 28 -15.12 2.74 9.48
CA ILE A 28 -16.00 1.59 9.23
C ILE A 28 -16.83 1.83 7.96
N HIS A 29 -17.43 3.01 7.83
CA HIS A 29 -18.21 3.35 6.64
C HIS A 29 -17.35 3.39 5.36
N GLY A 30 -16.10 3.86 5.45
CA GLY A 30 -15.17 3.81 4.33
C GLY A 30 -14.86 2.38 3.89
N ALA A 31 -14.59 1.48 4.85
CA ALA A 31 -14.35 0.07 4.57
C ALA A 31 -15.60 -0.64 4.01
N ASP A 32 -16.80 -0.32 4.50
CA ASP A 32 -18.05 -0.88 3.98
C ASP A 32 -18.32 -0.47 2.54
N HIS A 33 -18.15 0.82 2.23
CA HIS A 33 -18.31 1.31 0.87
C HIS A 33 -17.36 0.59 -0.08
N GLU A 34 -16.12 0.41 0.35
CA GLU A 34 -15.09 -0.30 -0.40
C GLU A 34 -15.42 -1.79 -0.60
N CYS A 35 -15.91 -2.49 0.43
CA CYS A 35 -16.39 -3.86 0.29
C CYS A 35 -17.52 -4.01 -0.72
N SER A 36 -18.44 -3.03 -0.78
CA SER A 36 -19.53 -3.03 -1.76
C SER A 36 -19.04 -2.93 -3.21
N LEU A 37 -17.83 -2.41 -3.43
CA LEU A 37 -17.23 -2.38 -4.76
C LEU A 37 -16.67 -3.75 -5.14
N TYR A 38 -16.08 -4.51 -4.22
CA TYR A 38 -15.42 -5.78 -4.57
C TYR A 38 -16.36 -6.96 -4.60
N LEU A 39 -17.25 -7.04 -3.61
CA LEU A 39 -18.14 -8.17 -3.47
C LEU A 39 -19.17 -8.14 -4.60
N ARG A 40 -19.42 -9.31 -5.21
CA ARG A 40 -20.37 -9.44 -6.30
C ARG A 40 -21.78 -9.17 -5.77
N GLU A 41 -22.47 -8.20 -6.36
CA GLU A 41 -23.89 -8.00 -6.09
C GLU A 41 -24.67 -9.25 -6.52
N GLY A 42 -25.43 -9.85 -5.60
CA GLY A 42 -26.61 -10.65 -5.98
C GLY A 42 -26.45 -12.16 -6.22
N THR A 43 -25.50 -12.88 -5.61
CA THR A 43 -25.65 -14.35 -5.54
C THR A 43 -26.59 -14.72 -4.41
N CYS A 44 -27.84 -15.09 -4.74
CA CYS A 44 -28.95 -15.37 -3.83
C CYS A 44 -28.75 -16.52 -2.82
N HIS A 45 -27.53 -17.04 -2.65
CA HIS A 45 -27.21 -18.14 -1.73
C HIS A 45 -25.86 -18.01 -1.01
N SER A 46 -25.12 -16.91 -1.18
CA SER A 46 -23.90 -16.67 -0.38
C SER A 46 -24.23 -15.81 0.84
N ALA A 47 -23.80 -16.23 2.03
CA ALA A 47 -23.86 -15.41 3.24
C ALA A 47 -23.27 -14.02 2.98
N ASP A 48 -23.82 -12.99 3.61
CA ASP A 48 -23.27 -11.63 3.52
C ASP A 48 -21.85 -11.63 4.12
N CYS A 49 -20.85 -11.48 3.24
CA CYS A 49 -19.45 -11.45 3.63
C CYS A 49 -18.92 -10.03 3.86
N SER A 50 -19.80 -9.01 3.92
CA SER A 50 -19.40 -7.61 4.07
C SER A 50 -18.63 -7.36 5.37
N LEU A 51 -19.06 -7.93 6.50
CA LEU A 51 -18.37 -7.78 7.78
C LEU A 51 -17.00 -8.49 7.81
N ARG A 52 -16.87 -9.63 7.13
CA ARG A 52 -15.57 -10.28 6.90
C ARG A 52 -14.67 -9.38 6.08
N CYS A 53 -15.16 -8.88 4.95
CA CYS A 53 -14.42 -7.97 4.08
C CYS A 53 -13.97 -6.71 4.85
N ARG A 54 -14.86 -6.09 5.63
CA ARG A 54 -14.53 -4.95 6.51
C ARG A 54 -13.38 -5.30 7.46
N GLY A 55 -13.45 -6.47 8.09
CA GLY A 55 -12.41 -6.96 8.99
C GLY A 55 -11.07 -7.19 8.32
N LEU A 56 -11.07 -7.70 7.08
CA LEU A 56 -9.86 -7.85 6.27
C LEU A 56 -9.26 -6.49 5.91
N LEU A 57 -10.08 -5.56 5.41
CA LEU A 57 -9.65 -4.22 4.98
C LEU A 57 -9.13 -3.34 6.11
N THR A 58 -9.68 -3.52 7.31
CA THR A 58 -9.25 -2.81 8.52
C THR A 58 -8.21 -3.60 9.30
N ARG A 59 -7.97 -4.87 8.95
CA ARG A 59 -7.03 -5.80 9.60
C ARG A 59 -7.29 -6.07 11.07
N TYR A 60 -8.57 -6.10 11.45
CA TYR A 60 -8.93 -6.75 12.71
C TYR A 60 -9.30 -8.21 12.51
N TRP A 61 -9.49 -8.70 11.28
CA TRP A 61 -9.88 -10.08 10.98
C TRP A 61 -8.83 -10.80 10.15
N ASN A 62 -8.65 -12.10 10.43
CA ASN A 62 -7.85 -13.03 9.65
C ASN A 62 -8.62 -14.36 9.56
N ASP A 63 -8.79 -14.90 8.36
CA ASP A 63 -9.54 -16.15 8.13
C ASP A 63 -8.92 -17.39 8.80
N THR A 64 -7.61 -17.38 9.05
CA THR A 64 -6.90 -18.49 9.70
C THR A 64 -7.32 -18.64 11.16
N VAL A 65 -7.46 -17.51 11.85
CA VAL A 65 -7.93 -17.47 13.25
C VAL A 65 -9.46 -17.43 13.30
N ALA A 66 -10.05 -16.72 12.34
CA ALA A 66 -11.46 -16.42 12.15
C ALA A 66 -12.17 -15.98 13.44
N VAL A 67 -11.50 -15.08 14.16
CA VAL A 67 -11.98 -14.32 15.31
C VAL A 67 -11.36 -12.92 15.18
N PRO A 68 -12.06 -11.83 15.55
CA PRO A 68 -11.45 -10.52 15.55
C PRO A 68 -10.27 -10.46 16.51
N SER A 69 -9.18 -9.84 16.09
CA SER A 69 -8.11 -9.43 17.01
C SER A 69 -8.66 -8.43 18.03
N ALA A 70 -8.05 -8.38 19.22
CA ALA A 70 -8.44 -7.45 20.28
C ALA A 70 -8.44 -5.98 19.80
N THR A 71 -7.64 -5.67 18.77
CA THR A 71 -7.51 -4.33 18.20
C THR A 71 -8.80 -3.80 17.55
N ILE A 72 -9.81 -4.63 17.26
CA ILE A 72 -11.14 -4.17 16.79
C ILE A 72 -11.76 -3.14 17.74
N ASN A 73 -11.39 -3.18 19.02
CA ASN A 73 -11.83 -2.22 20.03
C ASN A 73 -11.57 -0.75 19.65
N ARG A 74 -10.59 -0.46 18.79
CA ARG A 74 -10.30 0.90 18.31
C ARG A 74 -11.49 1.57 17.59
N PHE A 75 -12.45 0.79 17.14
CA PHE A 75 -13.68 1.26 16.50
C PHE A 75 -14.86 1.44 17.47
N TYR A 76 -14.68 1.16 18.77
CA TYR A 76 -15.74 1.20 19.76
C TYR A 76 -15.38 2.10 20.93
N LEU A 77 -16.36 2.81 21.45
CA LEU A 77 -16.25 3.59 22.68
C LEU A 77 -17.09 2.91 23.77
N PRO A 78 -16.47 2.25 24.77
CA PRO A 78 -17.21 1.67 25.88
C PRO A 78 -17.87 2.75 26.74
N SER A 79 -18.97 2.39 27.40
CA SER A 79 -19.61 3.27 28.38
C SER A 79 -18.71 3.44 29.60
N ALA A 80 -18.56 4.67 30.10
CA ALA A 80 -17.74 4.94 31.29
C ALA A 80 -18.22 4.25 32.58
N HIS A 81 -19.46 3.74 32.60
CA HIS A 81 -20.08 3.07 33.74
C HIS A 81 -20.25 1.55 33.55
N ASP A 82 -19.83 1.03 32.41
CA ASP A 82 -19.85 -0.40 32.13
C ASP A 82 -18.44 -0.93 32.33
N TYR A 83 -18.23 -1.73 33.37
CA TYR A 83 -16.93 -2.30 33.69
C TYR A 83 -16.80 -3.76 33.25
N GLU A 84 -17.88 -4.35 32.74
CA GLU A 84 -17.95 -5.77 32.36
C GLU A 84 -18.08 -5.97 30.84
N TYR A 85 -17.99 -4.89 30.05
CA TYR A 85 -18.13 -4.93 28.59
C TYR A 85 -17.15 -5.90 27.94
N TYR A 86 -15.92 -5.97 28.47
CA TYR A 86 -14.86 -6.82 27.95
C TYR A 86 -15.18 -8.29 28.19
N GLU A 87 -15.47 -8.69 29.44
CA GLU A 87 -15.76 -10.06 29.84
C GLU A 87 -16.99 -10.61 29.12
N ARG A 88 -18.04 -9.79 28.97
CA ARG A 88 -19.25 -10.19 28.21
C ARG A 88 -18.95 -10.37 26.73
N THR A 89 -18.11 -9.52 26.14
CA THR A 89 -17.70 -9.66 24.75
C THR A 89 -16.89 -10.95 24.55
N GLU A 90 -15.90 -11.22 25.40
CA GLU A 90 -15.09 -12.44 25.33
C GLU A 90 -15.92 -13.72 25.53
N CYS A 91 -16.86 -13.71 26.48
CA CYS A 91 -17.78 -14.82 26.69
C CYS A 91 -18.63 -15.09 25.43
N CYS A 92 -19.15 -14.03 24.80
CA CYS A 92 -19.89 -14.13 23.53
C CYS A 92 -19.01 -14.71 22.42
N LEU A 93 -17.77 -14.23 22.26
CA LEU A 93 -16.83 -14.74 21.26
C LEU A 93 -16.49 -16.23 21.50
N GLY A 94 -16.36 -16.66 22.75
CA GLY A 94 -16.22 -18.07 23.12
C GLY A 94 -17.38 -18.91 22.58
N GLY A 95 -18.62 -18.45 22.79
CA GLY A 95 -19.81 -19.10 22.25
C GLY A 95 -19.86 -19.14 20.72
N VAL A 96 -19.36 -18.11 20.03
CA VAL A 96 -19.26 -18.11 18.56
C VAL A 96 -18.25 -19.16 18.10
N LYS A 97 -17.08 -19.28 18.76
CA LYS A 97 -16.06 -20.27 18.43
C LYS A 97 -16.59 -21.71 18.54
N GLU A 98 -17.46 -21.98 19.50
CA GLU A 98 -18.06 -23.30 19.73
C GLU A 98 -19.18 -23.64 18.72
N LYS A 99 -19.96 -22.64 18.30
CA LYS A 99 -21.21 -22.85 17.54
C LYS A 99 -21.09 -22.63 16.04
N VAL A 100 -20.10 -21.85 15.60
CA VAL A 100 -19.90 -21.51 14.18
C VAL A 100 -18.61 -22.15 13.67
N PRO A 101 -18.68 -23.01 12.64
CA PRO A 101 -17.50 -23.68 12.11
C PRO A 101 -16.43 -22.71 11.59
N LEU A 102 -15.17 -23.14 11.64
CA LEU A 102 -14.01 -22.34 11.27
C LEU A 102 -14.05 -21.94 9.78
N GLU A 103 -14.54 -22.84 8.93
CA GLU A 103 -14.65 -22.69 7.48
C GLU A 103 -15.77 -21.72 7.04
N ASP A 104 -16.77 -21.48 7.90
CA ASP A 104 -17.85 -20.51 7.66
C ASP A 104 -17.42 -19.11 8.11
N VAL A 105 -16.31 -18.64 7.52
CA VAL A 105 -15.63 -17.38 7.88
C VAL A 105 -16.53 -16.15 7.78
N CYS A 106 -17.51 -16.12 6.88
CA CYS A 106 -18.43 -14.98 6.75
C CYS A 106 -19.43 -14.94 7.91
N ARG A 107 -20.09 -16.06 8.20
CA ARG A 107 -21.00 -16.15 9.36
C ARG A 107 -20.25 -15.97 10.68
N ARG A 108 -19.03 -16.48 10.78
CA ARG A 108 -18.20 -16.32 11.98
C ARG A 108 -17.79 -14.86 12.17
N ALA A 109 -17.48 -14.14 11.08
CA ALA A 109 -17.19 -12.71 11.16
C ALA A 109 -18.42 -11.90 11.60
N GLU A 110 -19.60 -12.20 11.03
CA GLU A 110 -20.86 -11.60 11.41
C GLU A 110 -21.17 -11.82 12.90
N ALA A 111 -21.23 -13.08 13.34
CA ALA A 111 -21.52 -13.45 14.72
C ALA A 111 -20.49 -12.87 15.70
N SER A 112 -19.20 -12.82 15.33
CA SER A 112 -18.17 -12.22 16.19
C SER A 112 -18.30 -10.71 16.31
N THR A 113 -18.60 -10.03 15.20
CA THR A 113 -18.77 -8.57 15.20
C THR A 113 -20.03 -8.17 15.98
N ASP A 114 -21.09 -8.98 15.90
CA ASP A 114 -22.29 -8.86 16.72
C ASP A 114 -22.00 -8.88 18.23
N CYS A 115 -21.03 -9.67 18.67
CA CYS A 115 -20.59 -9.65 20.07
C CYS A 115 -20.11 -8.26 20.49
N TYR A 116 -19.30 -7.59 19.65
CA TYR A 116 -18.83 -6.24 19.93
C TYR A 116 -19.96 -5.21 19.88
N HIS A 117 -20.83 -5.29 18.88
CA HIS A 117 -21.98 -4.39 18.76
C HIS A 117 -22.92 -4.43 19.97
N ARG A 118 -23.12 -5.61 20.57
CA ARG A 118 -24.03 -5.78 21.71
C ARG A 118 -23.37 -5.51 23.05
N ASN A 119 -22.09 -5.84 23.20
CA ASN A 119 -21.46 -5.91 24.52
C ASN A 119 -20.37 -4.88 24.76
N TYR A 120 -19.69 -4.36 23.73
CA TYR A 120 -18.46 -3.58 23.91
C TYR A 120 -18.70 -2.08 24.08
N GLY A 121 -19.63 -1.50 23.31
CA GLY A 121 -19.92 -0.06 23.37
C GLY A 121 -20.43 0.53 22.07
N GLN A 122 -20.36 1.86 21.95
CA GLN A 122 -20.82 2.59 20.78
C GLN A 122 -19.80 2.50 19.63
N LEU A 123 -20.23 2.03 18.47
CA LEU A 123 -19.42 2.02 17.25
C LEU A 123 -19.13 3.46 16.78
N GLN A 124 -17.86 3.76 16.56
CA GLN A 124 -17.36 5.01 15.97
C GLN A 124 -17.20 4.82 14.46
N ALA A 125 -18.29 4.88 13.71
CA ALA A 125 -18.33 4.42 12.33
C ALA A 125 -17.59 5.34 11.33
N ASP A 126 -17.53 6.63 11.62
CA ASP A 126 -16.95 7.65 10.74
C ASP A 126 -15.50 8.00 11.05
N THR A 127 -15.02 7.68 12.25
CA THR A 127 -13.66 8.04 12.70
C THR A 127 -12.63 7.15 12.00
N PRO A 128 -11.73 7.71 11.16
CA PRO A 128 -10.68 6.92 10.54
C PRO A 128 -9.67 6.45 11.59
N THR A 129 -9.35 5.16 11.58
CA THR A 129 -8.33 4.58 12.47
C THR A 129 -7.21 3.94 11.67
N PHE A 130 -6.02 3.91 12.26
CA PHE A 130 -4.83 3.33 11.65
C PHE A 130 -5.05 1.86 11.27
N VAL A 131 -4.66 1.49 10.06
CA VAL A 131 -4.63 0.11 9.60
C VAL A 131 -3.18 -0.38 9.71
N PRO A 132 -2.92 -1.47 10.45
CA PRO A 132 -1.60 -2.12 10.52
C PRO A 132 -1.00 -2.33 9.12
N PHE A 133 0.32 -2.40 9.00
CA PHE A 133 1.06 -2.84 7.81
C PHE A 133 1.24 -4.37 7.76
N THR A 134 1.43 -4.91 6.56
CA THR A 134 1.76 -6.31 6.30
C THR A 134 3.25 -6.48 6.09
N ASP A 135 3.72 -7.72 6.16
CA ASP A 135 5.10 -8.09 5.80
C ASP A 135 5.53 -7.55 4.43
N LEU A 136 4.70 -7.70 3.39
CA LEU A 136 4.99 -7.14 2.06
C LEU A 136 5.10 -5.60 2.06
N GLN A 137 4.34 -4.91 2.91
CA GLN A 137 4.44 -3.46 3.03
C GLN A 137 5.68 -3.06 3.81
N HIS A 138 6.00 -3.76 4.91
CA HIS A 138 7.25 -3.57 5.65
C HIS A 138 8.44 -3.74 4.70
N GLN A 139 8.45 -4.80 3.89
CA GLN A 139 9.49 -5.04 2.88
C GLN A 139 9.57 -3.90 1.85
N GLN A 140 8.44 -3.45 1.30
CA GLN A 140 8.43 -2.35 0.34
C GLN A 140 8.94 -1.04 0.97
N ILE A 141 8.52 -0.72 2.20
CA ILE A 141 8.95 0.48 2.91
C ILE A 141 10.45 0.42 3.21
N LEU A 142 10.93 -0.74 3.63
CA LEU A 142 12.35 -0.96 3.86
C LEU A 142 13.16 -0.78 2.58
N GLN A 143 12.74 -1.38 1.47
CA GLN A 143 13.40 -1.23 0.17
C GLN A 143 13.43 0.24 -0.28
N ASP A 144 12.32 0.96 -0.14
CA ASP A 144 12.27 2.40 -0.42
C ASP A 144 13.32 3.15 0.41
N CYS A 145 13.45 2.86 1.71
CA CYS A 145 14.43 3.52 2.57
C CYS A 145 15.88 3.11 2.25
N ILE A 146 16.12 1.86 1.88
CA ILE A 146 17.43 1.38 1.40
C ILE A 146 17.85 2.19 0.18
N ASP A 147 16.94 2.35 -0.79
CA ASP A 147 17.19 3.10 -2.01
C ASP A 147 17.42 4.59 -1.71
N ILE A 148 16.60 5.20 -0.86
CA ILE A 148 16.74 6.61 -0.46
C ILE A 148 18.12 6.87 0.15
N HIS A 149 18.56 6.01 1.08
CA HIS A 149 19.83 6.15 1.80
C HIS A 149 21.03 5.51 1.10
N GLN A 150 20.83 4.82 -0.03
CA GLN A 150 21.87 4.08 -0.76
C GLN A 150 22.60 3.06 0.12
N ILE A 151 21.85 2.30 0.91
CA ILE A 151 22.43 1.32 1.84
C ILE A 151 22.97 0.11 1.06
N PRO A 152 24.27 -0.19 1.12
CA PRO A 152 24.83 -1.36 0.46
C PRO A 152 24.33 -2.66 1.11
N GLU A 153 24.18 -3.73 0.31
CA GLU A 153 23.78 -5.05 0.79
C GLU A 153 24.70 -5.58 1.91
N SER A 154 26.01 -5.28 1.85
CA SER A 154 26.97 -5.65 2.90
C SER A 154 26.66 -5.03 4.26
N VAL A 155 26.07 -3.83 4.29
CA VAL A 155 25.60 -3.17 5.52
C VAL A 155 24.36 -3.85 6.04
N LEU A 156 23.41 -4.23 5.15
CA LEU A 156 22.20 -4.99 5.51
C LEU A 156 22.57 -6.31 6.20
N VAL A 157 23.39 -7.13 5.56
CA VAL A 157 23.89 -8.40 6.11
C VAL A 157 24.63 -8.15 7.44
N GLY A 158 25.43 -7.09 7.49
CA GLY A 158 26.19 -6.71 8.68
C GLY A 158 25.32 -6.44 9.90
N TYR A 159 24.37 -5.51 9.82
CA TYR A 159 23.56 -5.14 10.99
C TYR A 159 22.53 -6.21 11.36
N VAL A 160 22.04 -7.01 10.41
CA VAL A 160 21.15 -8.14 10.72
C VAL A 160 21.89 -9.17 11.59
N LYS A 161 23.19 -9.39 11.32
CA LYS A 161 24.01 -10.35 12.08
C LYS A 161 24.57 -9.79 13.37
N HIS A 162 24.99 -8.53 13.39
CA HIS A 162 25.78 -7.95 14.48
C HIS A 162 25.03 -6.88 15.29
N GLY A 163 23.81 -6.54 14.89
CA GLY A 163 22.94 -5.57 15.56
C GLY A 163 23.09 -4.14 15.06
N ILE A 164 21.99 -3.39 15.10
CA ILE A 164 21.86 -2.01 14.56
C ILE A 164 22.81 -1.02 15.24
N LYS A 165 23.11 -1.23 16.54
CA LYS A 165 23.92 -0.30 17.36
C LYS A 165 25.28 0.04 16.72
N LEU A 166 25.87 -0.90 15.99
CA LEU A 166 27.20 -0.80 15.39
C LEU A 166 27.21 -0.11 14.02
N TYR A 167 26.05 0.15 13.42
CA TYR A 167 25.92 0.64 12.04
C TYR A 167 25.09 1.93 12.02
N PRO A 168 25.73 3.12 11.95
CA PRO A 168 25.03 4.40 11.87
C PRO A 168 23.99 4.46 10.74
N GLU A 169 24.31 3.86 9.60
CA GLU A 169 23.42 3.77 8.45
C GLU A 169 22.15 2.97 8.76
N ALA A 170 22.27 1.90 9.53
CA ALA A 170 21.13 1.08 9.96
C ALA A 170 20.20 1.85 10.93
N LYS A 171 20.75 2.76 11.74
CA LYS A 171 19.96 3.65 12.61
C LYS A 171 19.14 4.65 11.78
N CYS A 172 19.74 5.19 10.73
CA CYS A 172 19.02 6.05 9.79
C CYS A 172 17.98 5.29 8.97
N LEU A 173 18.29 4.06 8.58
CA LEU A 173 17.35 3.16 7.92
C LEU A 173 16.13 2.87 8.82
N LEU A 174 16.35 2.56 10.10
CA LEU A 174 15.28 2.40 11.10
C LEU A 174 14.44 3.68 11.24
N ARG A 175 15.08 4.85 11.34
CA ARG A 175 14.36 6.14 11.40
C ARG A 175 13.47 6.34 10.17
N CYS A 176 14.00 6.14 8.97
CA CYS A 176 13.23 6.27 7.72
C CYS A 176 12.03 5.31 7.72
N PHE A 177 12.26 4.05 8.09
CA PHE A 177 11.24 3.01 8.16
C PHE A 177 10.08 3.42 9.09
N LEU A 178 10.38 3.82 10.32
CA LEU A 178 9.38 4.21 11.32
C LEU A 178 8.59 5.48 10.93
N ILE A 179 9.26 6.46 10.30
CA ILE A 179 8.60 7.66 9.78
C ILE A 179 7.67 7.30 8.62
N ARG A 180 8.11 6.43 7.70
CA ARG A 180 7.32 6.00 6.55
C ARG A 180 6.06 5.26 6.97
N GLU A 181 6.14 4.47 8.02
CA GLU A 181 4.99 3.78 8.61
C GLU A 181 4.10 4.72 9.43
N GLY A 182 4.52 5.97 9.67
CA GLY A 182 3.78 6.89 10.52
C GLY A 182 3.75 6.44 11.98
N HIS A 183 4.70 5.60 12.40
CA HIS A 183 4.91 5.19 13.78
C HIS A 183 5.85 6.12 14.54
N TYR A 184 6.52 7.06 13.87
CA TYR A 184 7.49 7.96 14.48
C TYR A 184 7.50 9.34 13.81
N THR A 185 7.77 10.38 14.60
CA THR A 185 8.15 11.72 14.10
C THR A 185 9.35 12.22 14.91
N ASP A 186 10.21 13.04 14.31
CA ASP A 186 11.36 13.60 15.06
C ASP A 186 10.92 14.46 16.25
N ALA A 187 9.78 15.16 16.12
CA ALA A 187 9.28 16.08 17.15
C ALA A 187 8.55 15.35 18.28
N GLY A 188 7.69 14.38 17.96
CA GLY A 188 6.87 13.68 18.94
C GLY A 188 7.46 12.35 19.42
N GLY A 189 8.47 11.82 18.72
CA GLY A 189 8.90 10.44 18.91
C GLY A 189 7.85 9.44 18.39
N PRO A 190 7.76 8.24 18.98
CA PRO A 190 6.88 7.18 18.51
C PRO A 190 5.40 7.40 18.86
N ASP A 191 4.50 7.06 17.93
CA ASP A 191 3.06 6.97 18.18
C ASP A 191 2.73 5.58 18.80
N LEU A 192 2.73 5.55 20.13
CA LEU A 192 2.49 4.33 20.91
C LEU A 192 1.09 3.72 20.68
N HIS A 193 0.11 4.50 20.23
CA HIS A 193 -1.22 3.97 19.91
C HIS A 193 -1.18 3.19 18.59
N ARG A 194 -0.59 3.76 17.53
CA ARG A 194 -0.45 3.07 16.23
C ARG A 194 0.44 1.85 16.35
N MET A 195 1.54 1.97 17.09
CA MET A 195 2.40 0.82 17.39
C MET A 195 1.62 -0.29 18.08
N SER A 196 0.73 0.06 19.00
CA SER A 196 -0.10 -0.93 19.68
C SER A 196 -1.05 -1.65 18.73
N VAL A 197 -1.66 -0.91 17.81
CA VAL A 197 -2.50 -1.51 16.76
C VAL A 197 -1.68 -2.40 15.81
N GLN A 198 -0.47 -1.98 15.41
CA GLN A 198 0.44 -2.78 14.58
C GLN A 198 0.84 -4.10 15.24
N CYS A 199 0.98 -4.09 16.57
CA CYS A 199 1.55 -5.20 17.34
C CYS A 199 0.49 -5.93 18.16
N GLU A 200 -0.74 -6.02 17.64
CA GLU A 200 -1.87 -6.77 18.20
C GLU A 200 -2.25 -6.42 19.65
N GLY A 201 -2.10 -5.15 20.02
CA GLY A 201 -2.41 -4.66 21.37
C GLY A 201 -1.22 -4.63 22.32
N ASN A 202 -0.05 -5.16 21.94
CA ASN A 202 1.19 -4.90 22.68
C ASN A 202 1.38 -3.39 22.81
N TYR A 203 1.78 -2.85 23.96
CA TYR A 203 1.77 -1.40 24.27
C TYR A 203 0.40 -0.75 24.57
N SER A 204 -0.68 -1.50 24.79
CA SER A 204 -1.96 -0.91 25.25
C SER A 204 -1.95 -0.48 26.72
N ASP A 205 -1.00 -0.99 27.50
CA ASP A 205 -0.86 -0.71 28.93
C ASP A 205 -0.52 0.76 29.23
N GLU A 206 -1.30 1.38 30.12
CA GLU A 206 -1.19 2.81 30.42
C GLU A 206 0.08 3.12 31.24
N GLU A 207 0.51 2.21 32.12
CA GLU A 207 1.72 2.38 32.92
C GLU A 207 2.96 2.34 32.02
N PHE A 208 3.03 1.38 31.10
CA PHE A 208 4.04 1.30 30.06
C PHE A 208 4.09 2.60 29.24
N ARG A 209 2.94 3.09 28.76
CA ARG A 209 2.88 4.33 27.95
C ARG A 209 3.40 5.54 28.71
N LYS A 210 3.08 5.67 30.00
CA LYS A 210 3.59 6.75 30.87
C LYS A 210 5.12 6.64 31.05
N LYS A 211 5.63 5.44 31.30
CA LYS A 211 7.07 5.18 31.46
C LYS A 211 7.84 5.47 30.16
N ALA A 212 7.35 4.96 29.03
CA ALA A 212 7.92 5.19 27.70
C ALA A 212 7.94 6.68 27.37
N SER A 213 6.84 7.39 27.58
CA SER A 213 6.76 8.85 27.32
C SER A 213 7.77 9.65 28.14
N LYS A 214 8.00 9.27 29.41
CA LYS A 214 9.02 9.90 30.24
C LYS A 214 10.44 9.65 29.70
N CYS A 215 10.72 8.41 29.28
CA CYS A 215 12.01 8.05 28.67
C CYS A 215 12.26 8.84 27.37
N ILE A 216 11.26 8.89 26.49
CA ILE A 216 11.33 9.59 25.19
C ILE A 216 11.70 11.06 25.41
N ARG A 217 10.97 11.75 26.30
CA ARG A 217 11.24 13.16 26.60
C ARG A 217 12.67 13.39 27.12
N ASN A 218 13.16 12.51 28.00
CA ASN A 218 14.53 12.61 28.52
C ASN A 218 15.59 12.43 27.42
N LEU A 219 15.33 11.60 26.41
CA LEU A 219 16.23 11.45 25.25
C LEU A 219 16.13 12.65 24.29
N GLN A 220 14.93 13.18 24.07
CA GLN A 220 14.71 14.35 23.19
C GLN A 220 15.34 15.64 23.71
N GLU A 221 15.50 15.76 25.04
CA GLU A 221 16.23 16.88 25.67
C GLU A 221 17.75 16.79 25.48
N GLN A 222 18.28 15.65 25.02
CA GLN A 222 19.70 15.48 24.72
C GLN A 222 19.99 15.93 23.29
N CYS A 223 21.15 16.56 23.08
CA CYS A 223 21.65 16.94 21.75
C CYS A 223 22.16 15.72 20.97
N ILE A 224 21.27 14.82 20.58
CA ILE A 224 21.57 13.58 19.86
C ILE A 224 21.21 13.77 18.38
N ASP A 225 22.00 13.17 17.47
CA ASP A 225 21.62 13.06 16.06
C ASP A 225 20.25 12.36 15.91
N LYS A 226 19.46 12.73 14.90
CA LYS A 226 18.10 12.22 14.72
C LYS A 226 18.04 10.70 14.50
N CYS A 227 18.99 10.13 13.78
CA CYS A 227 19.03 8.68 13.57
C CYS A 227 19.38 7.94 14.85
N GLU A 228 20.38 8.45 15.59
CA GLU A 228 20.74 7.92 16.90
C GLU A 228 19.58 8.05 17.90
N LEU A 229 18.86 9.18 17.89
CA LEU A 229 17.71 9.42 18.74
C LEU A 229 16.59 8.43 18.45
N ALA A 230 16.26 8.19 17.17
CA ALA A 230 15.25 7.21 16.78
C ALA A 230 15.63 5.79 17.27
N PHE A 231 16.88 5.38 17.04
CA PHE A 231 17.39 4.10 17.52
C PHE A 231 17.32 3.97 19.04
N ARG A 232 17.84 4.97 19.79
CA ARG A 232 17.83 4.95 21.25
C ARG A 232 16.42 4.97 21.83
N ILE A 233 15.49 5.71 21.23
CA ILE A 233 14.08 5.64 21.64
C ILE A 233 13.53 4.24 21.43
N SER A 234 13.74 3.64 20.25
CA SER A 234 13.29 2.29 19.97
C SER A 234 13.91 1.24 20.90
N ASP A 235 15.19 1.37 21.25
CA ASP A 235 15.96 0.42 22.04
C ASP A 235 15.83 0.61 23.57
N GLU A 236 15.74 1.85 24.05
CA GLU A 236 15.75 2.15 25.49
C GLU A 236 14.35 2.45 26.05
N CYS A 237 13.46 3.03 25.25
CA CYS A 237 12.17 3.52 25.74
C CYS A 237 10.98 2.63 25.39
N VAL A 238 11.04 1.97 24.22
CA VAL A 238 9.92 1.18 23.70
C VAL A 238 10.27 -0.29 23.51
N ASN A 239 11.55 -0.66 23.67
CA ASN A 239 11.98 -2.04 23.65
C ASN A 239 11.47 -2.77 24.91
N GLY A 240 10.51 -3.66 24.69
CA GLY A 240 10.05 -4.67 25.64
C GLY A 240 10.27 -6.05 25.03
N GLU A 241 9.48 -7.04 25.44
CA GLU A 241 9.59 -8.41 24.91
C GLU A 241 9.12 -8.56 23.43
N ILE A 242 8.47 -7.57 22.81
CA ILE A 242 8.02 -7.61 21.39
C ILE A 242 7.97 -6.17 20.80
N ALA A 243 8.49 -5.94 19.58
CA ALA A 243 7.68 -5.73 18.35
C ALA A 243 8.34 -4.92 17.21
N LEU A 244 8.72 -3.64 17.40
CA LEU A 244 9.14 -2.82 16.24
C LEU A 244 10.52 -3.17 15.70
N LEU A 245 11.51 -3.30 16.58
CA LEU A 245 12.86 -3.70 16.16
C LEU A 245 12.82 -5.10 15.52
N SER A 246 11.98 -6.01 16.04
CA SER A 246 11.77 -7.33 15.43
C SER A 246 11.06 -7.26 14.08
N VAL A 247 10.08 -6.37 13.88
CA VAL A 247 9.43 -6.16 12.57
C VAL A 247 10.45 -5.62 11.55
N PHE A 248 11.21 -4.59 11.94
CA PHE A 248 12.28 -4.03 11.12
C PHE A 248 13.37 -5.07 10.79
N LEU A 249 13.83 -5.83 11.78
CA LEU A 249 14.82 -6.89 11.59
C LEU A 249 14.27 -8.06 10.76
N GLY A 250 12.99 -8.41 10.91
CA GLY A 250 12.31 -9.43 10.11
C GLY A 250 12.20 -9.02 8.64
N ALA A 251 11.80 -7.78 8.37
CA ALA A 251 11.80 -7.21 7.02
C ALA A 251 13.23 -7.18 6.43
N SER A 252 14.22 -6.80 7.24
CA SER A 252 15.64 -6.78 6.85
C SER A 252 16.18 -8.17 6.51
N ASN A 253 15.84 -9.17 7.33
CA ASN A 253 16.27 -10.55 7.12
C ASN A 253 15.65 -11.16 5.86
N THR A 254 14.37 -10.85 5.59
CA THR A 254 13.68 -11.31 4.37
C THR A 254 14.22 -10.61 3.11
N THR A 255 14.63 -9.35 3.24
CA THR A 255 15.26 -8.61 2.14
C THR A 255 16.69 -9.11 1.89
N SER A 256 17.44 -9.45 2.95
CA SER A 256 18.82 -9.96 2.86
C SER A 256 18.92 -11.42 2.42
N ASN A 257 17.92 -12.25 2.71
CA ASN A 257 17.80 -13.61 2.23
C ASN A 257 16.64 -13.61 1.24
N SER A 258 16.92 -13.42 -0.04
CA SER A 258 15.92 -13.33 -1.12
C SER A 258 14.92 -14.52 -1.13
N VAL A 259 13.91 -14.55 -0.24
CA VAL A 259 13.03 -15.72 -0.09
C VAL A 259 11.69 -15.38 0.60
N THR A 260 10.62 -16.00 0.09
CA THR A 260 9.37 -16.47 0.75
C THR A 260 8.45 -15.50 1.48
N VAL A 261 7.16 -15.64 1.16
CA VAL A 261 6.01 -14.87 1.65
C VAL A 261 5.32 -15.64 2.79
N SER A 262 5.05 -14.94 3.88
CA SER A 262 4.10 -15.33 4.94
C SER A 262 2.70 -14.74 4.63
N PRO A 263 1.62 -15.29 5.24
CA PRO A 263 0.24 -14.98 4.86
C PRO A 263 -0.04 -13.48 5.04
N SER A 264 -0.44 -12.82 3.95
CA SER A 264 -0.64 -11.38 3.90
C SER A 264 -2.10 -11.01 4.18
N ASN A 265 -2.32 -9.83 4.81
CA ASN A 265 -3.63 -9.27 5.12
C ASN A 265 -3.93 -8.01 4.29
N THR A 266 -5.21 -7.75 4.04
CA THR A 266 -5.73 -6.88 2.98
C THR A 266 -5.74 -5.36 3.29
N LEU A 267 -5.36 -4.48 2.34
CA LEU A 267 -5.48 -3.02 2.41
C LEU A 267 -5.67 -2.34 1.05
N VAL A 268 -6.80 -1.65 0.84
CA VAL A 268 -6.96 -0.79 -0.34
C VAL A 268 -6.31 0.53 -0.06
N LEU A 269 -5.44 0.93 -0.97
CA LEU A 269 -4.94 2.27 -1.06
C LEU A 269 -5.85 3.02 -2.06
N PRO A 270 -6.26 4.28 -1.81
CA PRO A 270 -6.54 5.16 -2.95
C PRO A 270 -5.32 5.13 -3.89
N PRO A 271 -5.50 5.40 -5.20
CA PRO A 271 -4.37 5.50 -6.14
C PRO A 271 -3.26 6.31 -5.46
N LYS A 272 -2.08 5.71 -5.34
CA LYS A 272 -0.97 6.35 -4.62
C LYS A 272 -0.59 7.60 -5.41
N VAL A 273 -0.92 8.77 -4.89
CA VAL A 273 -0.60 10.05 -5.52
C VAL A 273 0.39 10.82 -4.68
N THR A 274 1.26 11.58 -5.34
CA THR A 274 2.19 12.49 -4.67
C THR A 274 2.42 13.74 -5.51
N SER A 275 2.88 14.82 -4.87
CA SER A 275 3.28 16.04 -5.55
C SER A 275 4.76 16.32 -5.28
N VAL A 276 5.39 17.10 -6.16
CA VAL A 276 6.78 17.55 -6.00
C VAL A 276 6.99 18.17 -4.62
N HIS A 277 6.08 19.05 -4.20
CA HIS A 277 6.11 19.70 -2.90
C HIS A 277 6.09 18.69 -1.74
N LYS A 278 5.21 17.68 -1.80
CA LYS A 278 5.15 16.63 -0.78
C LYS A 278 6.46 15.84 -0.73
N THR A 279 6.96 15.40 -1.87
CA THR A 279 8.21 14.64 -1.94
C THR A 279 9.45 15.43 -1.53
N ASP A 280 9.53 16.73 -1.86
CA ASP A 280 10.64 17.59 -1.41
C ASP A 280 10.65 17.73 0.12
N HIS A 281 9.45 17.85 0.72
CA HIS A 281 9.31 17.84 2.18
C HIS A 281 9.76 16.51 2.80
N GLU A 282 9.29 15.37 2.26
CA GLU A 282 9.69 14.04 2.74
C GLU A 282 11.22 13.83 2.64
N CYS A 283 11.82 14.18 1.50
CA CYS A 283 13.26 14.05 1.31
C CYS A 283 14.07 14.92 2.27
N THR A 284 13.57 16.13 2.57
CA THR A 284 14.17 17.00 3.59
C THR A 284 14.16 16.33 4.95
N VAL A 285 13.08 15.65 5.33
CA VAL A 285 13.00 14.92 6.60
C VAL A 285 14.01 13.76 6.63
N TYR A 286 14.08 12.95 5.58
CA TYR A 286 14.96 11.78 5.57
C TYR A 286 16.44 12.13 5.55
N GLN A 287 16.82 13.17 4.81
CA GLN A 287 18.21 13.55 4.59
C GLN A 287 18.77 14.46 5.70
N GLN A 288 17.96 14.88 6.68
CA GLN A 288 18.41 15.63 7.85
C GLN A 288 19.21 14.73 8.82
N HIS A 289 20.53 14.71 8.67
CA HIS A 289 21.50 14.09 9.59
C HIS A 289 22.31 15.19 10.29
N GLY A 290 21.88 15.67 11.45
CA GLY A 290 22.63 16.69 12.20
C GLY A 290 23.09 17.92 11.39
N VAL A 291 24.04 18.69 11.95
CA VAL A 291 24.53 19.94 11.35
C VAL A 291 25.44 19.64 10.14
N CYS A 292 25.12 20.25 9.00
CA CYS A 292 25.93 20.35 7.78
C CYS A 292 26.07 19.09 6.90
N THR A 293 24.98 18.61 6.28
CA THR A 293 24.99 18.24 4.84
C THR A 293 23.62 18.49 4.23
N THR A 294 23.50 19.57 3.46
CA THR A 294 22.44 19.70 2.45
C THR A 294 23.14 19.81 1.11
N GLY A 295 22.61 19.20 0.06
CA GLY A 295 22.96 19.70 -1.26
C GLY A 295 22.63 18.83 -2.46
N GLU A 296 23.07 17.58 -2.50
CA GLU A 296 23.27 16.97 -3.83
C GLU A 296 22.34 15.82 -4.19
N CYS A 297 21.55 15.27 -3.26
CA CYS A 297 20.74 14.07 -3.55
C CYS A 297 19.23 14.21 -3.34
N SER A 298 18.73 15.41 -3.06
CA SER A 298 17.29 15.62 -2.81
C SER A 298 16.45 15.40 -4.08
N LEU A 299 16.97 15.77 -5.25
CA LEU A 299 16.28 15.55 -6.53
C LEU A 299 16.20 14.07 -6.91
N ARG A 300 17.22 13.27 -6.57
CA ARG A 300 17.18 11.80 -6.67
C ARG A 300 16.13 11.22 -5.72
N CYS A 301 16.17 11.59 -4.44
CA CYS A 301 15.19 11.14 -3.47
C CYS A 301 13.75 11.44 -3.92
N ARG A 302 13.51 12.67 -4.43
CA ARG A 302 12.23 13.03 -5.00
C ARG A 302 11.81 12.08 -6.12
N GLY A 303 12.72 11.80 -7.05
CA GLY A 303 12.47 10.91 -8.17
C GLY A 303 12.19 9.47 -7.77
N LEU A 304 12.83 8.97 -6.71
CA LEU A 304 12.54 7.65 -6.15
C LEU A 304 11.15 7.61 -5.52
N LEU A 305 10.83 8.59 -4.67
CA LEU A 305 9.53 8.69 -3.99
C LEU A 305 8.37 8.85 -4.99
N ALA A 306 8.57 9.67 -6.00
CA ALA A 306 7.58 9.90 -7.05
C ALA A 306 7.61 8.84 -8.16
N ARG A 307 8.57 7.89 -8.14
CA ARG A 307 8.77 6.86 -9.17
C ARG A 307 8.86 7.44 -10.58
N TYR A 308 9.73 8.43 -10.74
CA TYR A 308 10.17 8.89 -12.06
C TYR A 308 11.69 8.73 -12.26
N TRP A 309 12.40 8.26 -11.23
CA TRP A 309 13.84 8.01 -11.26
C TRP A 309 14.17 6.57 -10.85
N ASN A 310 15.11 5.96 -11.56
CA ASN A 310 15.73 4.69 -11.25
C ASN A 310 17.25 4.84 -11.43
N ASP A 311 18.05 4.31 -10.51
CA ASP A 311 19.50 4.53 -10.55
C ASP A 311 20.19 3.86 -11.73
N THR A 312 19.62 2.76 -12.23
CA THR A 312 20.15 2.01 -13.37
C THR A 312 19.79 2.69 -14.68
N VAL A 313 18.51 2.99 -14.90
CA VAL A 313 18.03 3.49 -16.21
C VAL A 313 17.91 5.02 -16.28
N GLY A 314 17.87 5.73 -15.16
CA GLY A 314 17.64 7.17 -15.09
C GLY A 314 16.14 7.52 -15.02
N SER A 315 15.71 8.55 -15.76
CA SER A 315 14.33 9.04 -15.72
C SER A 315 13.59 8.79 -17.04
N PRO A 316 12.72 7.76 -17.14
CA PRO A 316 11.90 7.53 -18.31
C PRO A 316 10.99 8.73 -18.59
N ALA A 317 10.96 9.22 -19.83
CA ALA A 317 10.23 10.43 -20.19
C ALA A 317 8.74 10.38 -19.79
N VAL A 318 8.06 9.27 -20.06
CA VAL A 318 6.64 9.05 -19.71
C VAL A 318 6.38 9.25 -18.20
N THR A 319 7.37 9.01 -17.35
CA THR A 319 7.20 9.10 -15.90
C THR A 319 7.46 10.49 -15.34
N ILE A 320 8.44 11.24 -15.85
CA ILE A 320 8.75 12.58 -15.33
C ILE A 320 7.91 13.68 -15.98
N ASN A 321 7.51 13.50 -17.24
CA ASN A 321 6.75 14.49 -18.00
C ASN A 321 5.43 14.89 -17.33
N ARG A 322 4.81 13.98 -16.58
CA ARG A 322 3.55 14.24 -15.85
C ARG A 322 3.67 15.39 -14.83
N PHE A 323 4.88 15.68 -14.35
CA PHE A 323 5.11 16.78 -13.41
C PHE A 323 5.38 18.12 -14.10
N TYR A 324 5.46 18.17 -15.44
CA TYR A 324 5.80 19.39 -16.17
C TYR A 324 4.71 19.79 -17.16
N GLN A 325 4.52 21.10 -17.30
CA GLN A 325 3.65 21.69 -18.31
C GLN A 325 4.49 22.44 -19.35
N PRO A 326 4.60 21.94 -20.59
CA PRO A 326 5.23 22.66 -21.68
C PRO A 326 4.51 23.97 -22.00
N GLY A 327 5.25 24.94 -22.55
CA GLY A 327 4.65 26.18 -23.05
C GLY A 327 3.71 25.88 -24.23
N VAL A 328 2.55 26.54 -24.28
CA VAL A 328 1.48 26.26 -25.27
C VAL A 328 1.94 26.44 -26.73
N HIS A 329 2.97 27.26 -26.97
CA HIS A 329 3.53 27.53 -28.30
C HIS A 329 4.94 26.96 -28.50
N ASP A 330 5.45 26.21 -27.52
CA ASP A 330 6.75 25.57 -27.64
C ASP A 330 6.55 24.18 -28.23
N HIS A 331 7.00 23.97 -29.46
CA HIS A 331 6.92 22.68 -30.15
C HIS A 331 8.25 21.91 -30.14
N GLU A 332 9.32 22.54 -29.62
CA GLU A 332 10.68 22.00 -29.63
C GLU A 332 11.16 21.57 -28.24
N TYR A 333 10.36 21.83 -27.19
CA TYR A 333 10.69 21.48 -25.79
C TYR A 333 11.23 20.05 -25.65
N TYR A 334 10.54 19.07 -26.25
CA TYR A 334 10.90 17.67 -26.15
C TYR A 334 12.28 17.40 -26.77
N GLN A 335 12.51 17.89 -27.99
CA GLN A 335 13.78 17.69 -28.69
C GLN A 335 14.96 18.31 -27.93
N ARG A 336 14.79 19.55 -27.45
CA ARG A 336 15.84 20.23 -26.66
C ARG A 336 16.13 19.50 -25.35
N THR A 337 15.11 19.00 -24.66
CA THR A 337 15.29 18.17 -23.46
C THR A 337 16.05 16.88 -23.78
N GLN A 338 15.71 16.16 -24.86
CA GLN A 338 16.41 14.92 -25.25
C GLN A 338 17.87 15.17 -25.63
N CYS A 339 18.16 16.26 -26.36
CA CYS A 339 19.54 16.66 -26.66
C CYS A 339 20.34 16.87 -25.37
N CYS A 340 19.79 17.66 -24.43
CA CYS A 340 20.45 17.90 -23.13
C CYS A 340 20.69 16.60 -22.35
N LEU A 341 19.71 15.69 -22.29
CA LEU A 341 19.84 14.41 -21.59
C LEU A 341 20.95 13.52 -22.18
N THR A 342 21.09 13.51 -23.51
CA THR A 342 22.13 12.72 -24.22
C THR A 342 23.54 13.27 -23.97
N ASP A 343 23.65 14.57 -23.69
CA ASP A 343 24.92 15.24 -23.44
C ASP A 343 25.43 15.10 -22.00
N ILE A 344 24.63 14.55 -21.09
CA ILE A 344 25.05 14.32 -19.70
C ILE A 344 26.23 13.33 -19.65
N LYS A 345 27.40 13.78 -19.16
CA LYS A 345 28.64 12.97 -19.02
C LYS A 345 28.93 12.51 -17.59
N VAL A 346 27.91 12.47 -16.73
CA VAL A 346 28.07 12.04 -15.33
C VAL A 346 28.14 10.50 -15.26
N PRO A 347 29.13 9.91 -14.56
CA PRO A 347 29.27 8.46 -14.43
C PRO A 347 28.02 7.77 -13.84
N MET A 348 27.70 6.55 -14.30
CA MET A 348 26.52 5.80 -13.83
C MET A 348 26.46 5.63 -12.31
N ARG A 349 27.61 5.45 -11.66
CA ARG A 349 27.74 5.30 -10.20
C ARG A 349 27.44 6.58 -9.41
N ASP A 350 27.47 7.76 -10.04
CA ASP A 350 27.19 9.03 -9.39
C ASP A 350 25.71 9.40 -9.59
N VAL A 351 24.86 8.63 -8.91
CA VAL A 351 23.41 8.65 -9.08
C VAL A 351 22.78 9.99 -8.67
N CYS A 352 23.34 10.68 -7.68
CA CYS A 352 22.86 11.97 -7.21
C CYS A 352 23.13 13.07 -8.26
N HIS A 353 24.36 13.17 -8.77
CA HIS A 353 24.69 14.14 -9.82
C HIS A 353 23.97 13.83 -11.14
N ARG A 354 23.79 12.55 -11.49
CA ARG A 354 23.00 12.14 -12.65
C ARG A 354 21.56 12.62 -12.54
N ALA A 355 20.94 12.46 -11.38
CA ALA A 355 19.58 12.95 -11.14
C ALA A 355 19.52 14.48 -11.28
N ASN A 356 20.46 15.20 -10.67
CA ASN A 356 20.51 16.66 -10.75
C ASN A 356 20.67 17.15 -12.19
N ALA A 357 21.60 16.56 -12.95
CA ALA A 357 21.84 16.91 -14.35
C ALA A 357 20.59 16.63 -15.21
N SER A 358 19.97 15.45 -15.02
CA SER A 358 18.78 15.07 -15.78
C SER A 358 17.61 16.01 -15.51
N ILE A 359 17.34 16.31 -14.24
CA ILE A 359 16.23 17.19 -13.85
C ILE A 359 16.52 18.64 -14.24
N SER A 360 17.79 19.05 -14.29
CA SER A 360 18.17 20.36 -14.82
C SER A 360 17.81 20.50 -16.30
N CYS A 361 18.00 19.47 -17.12
CA CYS A 361 17.54 19.46 -18.52
C CYS A 361 16.02 19.67 -18.63
N TYR A 362 15.23 19.03 -17.77
CA TYR A 362 13.77 19.23 -17.75
C TYR A 362 13.40 20.66 -17.34
N ASN A 363 13.98 21.16 -16.26
CA ASN A 363 13.76 22.53 -15.78
C ASN A 363 14.13 23.59 -16.82
N GLN A 364 15.16 23.36 -17.63
CA GLN A 364 15.64 24.32 -18.62
C GLN A 364 14.89 24.24 -19.95
N HIS A 365 14.48 23.05 -20.38
CA HIS A 365 14.05 22.83 -21.75
C HIS A 365 12.63 22.30 -21.93
N TYR A 366 12.06 21.64 -20.92
CA TYR A 366 10.77 20.93 -21.08
C TYR A 366 9.57 21.83 -20.80
N GLY A 367 9.59 22.61 -19.72
CA GLY A 367 8.46 23.45 -19.33
C GLY A 367 8.43 23.80 -17.85
N HIS A 368 7.26 24.23 -17.36
CA HIS A 368 7.05 24.62 -15.97
C HIS A 368 6.79 23.40 -15.07
N LEU A 369 7.57 23.25 -14.00
CA LEU A 369 7.38 22.21 -12.99
C LEU A 369 6.14 22.49 -12.13
N GLN A 370 5.16 21.59 -12.19
CA GLN A 370 3.92 21.66 -11.41
C GLN A 370 4.14 21.12 -10.00
N THR A 371 4.40 22.02 -9.06
CA THR A 371 4.90 21.60 -7.73
C THR A 371 3.80 21.05 -6.80
N LYS A 372 2.56 21.49 -6.97
CA LYS A 372 1.45 21.20 -6.04
C LYS A 372 0.42 20.23 -6.60
N VAL A 373 0.48 19.91 -7.89
CA VAL A 373 -0.46 18.99 -8.53
C VAL A 373 -0.08 17.56 -8.13
N PRO A 374 -0.99 16.79 -7.51
CA PRO A 374 -0.74 15.38 -7.20
C PRO A 374 -0.80 14.54 -8.48
N GLU A 375 0.20 13.71 -8.66
CA GLU A 375 0.35 12.78 -9.78
C GLU A 375 0.40 11.34 -9.30
N PHE A 376 -0.04 10.43 -10.16
CA PHE A 376 -0.04 8.99 -9.88
C PHE A 376 1.40 8.45 -9.73
N VAL A 377 1.60 7.62 -8.71
CA VAL A 377 2.84 6.93 -8.40
C VAL A 377 2.66 5.46 -8.80
N PRO A 378 3.36 4.97 -9.83
CA PRO A 378 3.24 3.59 -10.25
C PRO A 378 3.65 2.63 -9.14
N PHE A 379 2.89 1.55 -9.03
CA PHE A 379 3.10 0.46 -8.10
C PHE A 379 4.31 -0.39 -8.50
N THR A 380 4.98 -0.95 -7.50
CA THR A 380 6.05 -1.94 -7.67
C THR A 380 5.49 -3.35 -7.81
N GLU A 381 6.38 -4.28 -8.17
CA GLU A 381 6.07 -5.71 -8.11
C GLU A 381 5.58 -6.18 -6.73
N LEU A 382 6.24 -5.78 -5.64
CA LEU A 382 5.82 -6.15 -4.27
C LEU A 382 4.43 -5.61 -3.95
N GLN A 383 4.13 -4.39 -4.40
CA GLN A 383 2.81 -3.80 -4.19
C GLN A 383 1.74 -4.46 -5.06
N HIS A 384 2.05 -4.87 -6.29
CA HIS A 384 1.15 -5.66 -7.11
C HIS A 384 0.88 -7.03 -6.48
N GLU A 385 1.91 -7.72 -5.99
CA GLU A 385 1.77 -8.99 -5.29
C GLU A 385 0.87 -8.83 -4.06
N GLN A 386 1.10 -7.78 -3.27
CA GLN A 386 0.22 -7.42 -2.17
C GLN A 386 -1.21 -7.25 -2.68
N ILE A 387 -1.47 -6.32 -3.61
CA ILE A 387 -2.82 -6.02 -4.08
C ILE A 387 -3.56 -7.27 -4.59
N LEU A 388 -2.85 -8.15 -5.29
CA LEU A 388 -3.39 -9.40 -5.82
C LEU A 388 -3.78 -10.37 -4.70
N GLN A 389 -2.87 -10.62 -3.75
CA GLN A 389 -3.14 -11.52 -2.61
C GLN A 389 -4.35 -11.04 -1.83
N GLU A 390 -4.43 -9.75 -1.60
CA GLU A 390 -5.51 -9.12 -0.88
C GLU A 390 -6.86 -9.24 -1.61
N CYS A 391 -6.87 -9.12 -2.94
CA CYS A 391 -8.07 -9.40 -3.73
C CYS A 391 -8.47 -10.88 -3.70
N ILE A 392 -7.50 -11.80 -3.71
CA ILE A 392 -7.73 -13.24 -3.55
C ILE A 392 -8.44 -13.50 -2.22
N ASP A 393 -7.98 -12.86 -1.14
CA ASP A 393 -8.57 -13.03 0.19
C ASP A 393 -9.97 -12.43 0.25
N ILE A 394 -10.18 -11.19 -0.21
CA ILE A 394 -11.52 -10.57 -0.25
C ILE A 394 -12.52 -11.46 -0.98
N LEU A 395 -12.17 -11.90 -2.19
CA LEU A 395 -13.04 -12.67 -3.08
C LEU A 395 -13.07 -14.17 -2.77
N ARG A 396 -12.23 -14.65 -1.84
CA ARG A 396 -12.07 -16.06 -1.47
C ARG A 396 -11.71 -16.94 -2.66
N ILE A 397 -10.80 -16.49 -3.53
CA ILE A 397 -10.41 -17.23 -4.74
C ILE A 397 -9.58 -18.46 -4.34
N PRO A 398 -10.04 -19.70 -4.61
CA PRO A 398 -9.26 -20.89 -4.30
C PRO A 398 -7.99 -20.97 -5.15
N ALA A 399 -6.91 -21.51 -4.58
CA ALA A 399 -5.65 -21.68 -5.30
C ALA A 399 -5.76 -22.52 -6.58
N SER A 400 -6.73 -23.45 -6.65
CA SER A 400 -7.03 -24.23 -7.84
C SER A 400 -7.60 -23.39 -9.00
N ILE A 401 -8.42 -22.37 -8.68
CA ILE A 401 -8.95 -21.42 -9.67
C ILE A 401 -7.82 -20.52 -10.17
N LEU A 402 -6.96 -20.06 -9.24
CA LEU A 402 -5.76 -19.28 -9.55
C LEU A 402 -4.86 -20.01 -10.57
N ALA A 403 -4.53 -21.28 -10.29
CA ALA A 403 -3.75 -22.12 -11.19
C ALA A 403 -4.48 -22.41 -12.52
N GLY A 404 -5.81 -22.56 -12.47
CA GLY A 404 -6.66 -22.78 -13.63
C GLY A 404 -6.56 -21.65 -14.65
N TYR A 405 -6.80 -20.39 -14.25
CA TYR A 405 -6.80 -19.28 -15.21
C TYR A 405 -5.40 -18.92 -15.69
N VAL A 406 -4.35 -19.10 -14.87
CA VAL A 406 -2.96 -18.89 -15.32
C VAL A 406 -2.65 -19.80 -16.51
N LYS A 407 -3.22 -21.01 -16.54
CA LYS A 407 -3.03 -21.96 -17.63
C LYS A 407 -4.00 -21.78 -18.80
N HIS A 408 -5.26 -21.46 -18.52
CA HIS A 408 -6.35 -21.52 -19.50
C HIS A 408 -6.92 -20.16 -19.89
N GLY A 409 -6.34 -19.06 -19.40
CA GLY A 409 -6.77 -17.68 -19.68
C GLY A 409 -7.93 -17.22 -18.81
N ILE A 410 -8.02 -15.91 -18.59
CA ILE A 410 -9.01 -15.26 -17.70
C ILE A 410 -10.44 -15.36 -18.26
N ALA A 411 -10.62 -15.35 -19.59
CA ALA A 411 -11.93 -15.46 -20.25
C ALA A 411 -12.81 -16.61 -19.72
N ASN A 412 -12.18 -17.72 -19.35
CA ASN A 412 -12.87 -18.95 -18.96
C ASN A 412 -13.26 -19.02 -17.48
N TYR A 413 -12.89 -18.01 -16.67
CA TYR A 413 -13.07 -18.03 -15.22
C TYR A 413 -13.68 -16.71 -14.74
N PRO A 414 -15.00 -16.65 -14.48
CA PRO A 414 -15.66 -15.45 -13.93
C PRO A 414 -15.01 -14.94 -12.64
N GLU A 415 -14.51 -15.84 -11.80
CA GLU A 415 -13.74 -15.52 -10.60
C GLU A 415 -12.45 -14.76 -10.91
N ALA A 416 -11.75 -15.15 -11.98
CA ALA A 416 -10.53 -14.47 -12.43
C ALA A 416 -10.83 -13.10 -13.03
N GLN A 417 -11.98 -12.95 -13.71
CA GLN A 417 -12.46 -11.65 -14.19
C GLN A 417 -12.76 -10.71 -13.01
N CYS A 418 -13.41 -11.21 -11.96
CA CYS A 418 -13.63 -10.44 -10.73
C CYS A 418 -12.32 -10.11 -10.01
N LEU A 419 -11.36 -11.04 -10.01
CA LEU A 419 -10.03 -10.83 -9.44
C LEU A 419 -9.28 -9.71 -10.17
N LEU A 420 -9.29 -9.72 -11.51
CA LEU A 420 -8.72 -8.64 -12.32
C LEU A 420 -9.42 -7.29 -12.06
N ARG A 421 -10.76 -7.29 -11.98
CA ARG A 421 -11.52 -6.08 -11.63
C ARG A 421 -11.10 -5.54 -10.26
N CYS A 422 -11.04 -6.39 -9.24
CA CYS A 422 -10.58 -6.01 -7.90
C CYS A 422 -9.17 -5.42 -7.95
N PHE A 423 -8.25 -6.08 -8.65
CA PHE A 423 -6.87 -5.64 -8.81
C PHE A 423 -6.80 -4.22 -9.41
N MET A 424 -7.46 -3.98 -10.55
CA MET A 424 -7.46 -2.68 -11.21
C MET A 424 -8.16 -1.57 -10.40
N LEU A 425 -9.23 -1.90 -9.67
CA LEU A 425 -9.91 -0.97 -8.76
C LEU A 425 -8.95 -0.51 -7.65
N ARG A 426 -8.18 -1.44 -7.09
CA ARG A 426 -7.29 -1.19 -5.94
C ARG A 426 -6.03 -0.45 -6.32
N GLU A 427 -5.61 -0.55 -7.57
CA GLU A 427 -4.56 0.31 -8.13
C GLU A 427 -5.08 1.70 -8.51
N GLY A 428 -6.41 1.88 -8.55
CA GLY A 428 -7.04 3.08 -9.08
C GLY A 428 -6.79 3.27 -10.58
N LEU A 429 -6.50 2.18 -11.30
CA LEU A 429 -6.40 2.17 -12.77
C LEU A 429 -7.78 2.00 -13.42
N TYR A 430 -8.79 1.61 -12.65
CA TYR A 430 -10.15 1.39 -13.15
C TYR A 430 -11.19 1.90 -12.15
N SER A 431 -12.36 2.27 -12.65
CA SER A 431 -13.59 2.44 -11.86
C SER A 431 -14.78 1.92 -12.64
N ASP A 432 -15.82 1.41 -12.00
CA ASP A 432 -17.01 0.93 -12.73
C ASP A 432 -17.68 2.08 -13.51
N ALA A 433 -17.75 3.27 -12.90
CA ALA A 433 -18.38 4.45 -13.49
C ALA A 433 -17.55 5.07 -14.62
N GLY A 434 -16.22 5.16 -14.47
CA GLY A 434 -15.34 5.83 -15.43
C GLY A 434 -14.68 4.89 -16.44
N GLY A 435 -14.58 3.59 -16.14
CA GLY A 435 -13.76 2.65 -16.89
C GLY A 435 -12.27 2.83 -16.54
N PRO A 436 -11.35 2.43 -17.43
CA PRO A 436 -9.91 2.54 -17.23
C PRO A 436 -9.43 4.01 -17.23
N ASP A 437 -8.54 4.35 -16.31
CA ASP A 437 -7.77 5.59 -16.33
C ASP A 437 -6.54 5.41 -17.22
N LEU A 438 -6.72 5.75 -18.50
CA LEU A 438 -5.68 5.57 -19.54
C LEU A 438 -4.38 6.36 -19.24
N HIS A 439 -4.48 7.48 -18.51
CA HIS A 439 -3.30 8.23 -18.11
C HIS A 439 -2.51 7.45 -17.06
N ARG A 440 -3.16 6.96 -16.01
CA ARG A 440 -2.49 6.15 -14.99
C ARG A 440 -1.95 4.83 -15.55
N MET A 441 -2.68 4.19 -16.45
CA MET A 441 -2.20 2.99 -17.14
C MET A 441 -0.94 3.28 -17.98
N SER A 442 -0.88 4.42 -18.69
CA SER A 442 0.33 4.84 -19.41
C SER A 442 1.54 5.01 -18.50
N VAL A 443 1.31 5.51 -17.28
CA VAL A 443 2.36 5.69 -16.27
C VAL A 443 2.77 4.35 -15.63
N GLN A 444 1.82 3.49 -15.29
CA GLN A 444 2.09 2.19 -14.66
C GLN A 444 2.84 1.22 -15.58
N CYS A 445 2.48 1.22 -16.86
CA CYS A 445 2.95 0.27 -17.85
C CYS A 445 3.95 0.86 -18.83
N GLU A 446 4.37 2.12 -18.65
CA GLU A 446 5.25 2.84 -19.59
C GLU A 446 4.76 2.79 -21.06
N GLY A 447 3.43 2.75 -21.26
CA GLY A 447 2.79 2.63 -22.57
C GLY A 447 2.28 3.96 -23.13
N ASN A 448 1.95 4.01 -24.43
CA ASN A 448 1.50 5.24 -25.11
C ASN A 448 -0.03 5.47 -25.07
N TYR A 449 -0.73 4.99 -24.04
CA TYR A 449 -2.21 5.08 -23.94
C TYR A 449 -2.77 6.51 -23.87
N SER A 450 -1.91 7.50 -23.62
CA SER A 450 -2.27 8.93 -23.59
C SER A 450 -2.25 9.60 -24.97
N GLU A 451 -1.81 8.92 -26.03
CA GLU A 451 -1.87 9.44 -27.40
C GLU A 451 -3.33 9.54 -27.91
N GLY A 452 -3.65 10.63 -28.61
CA GLY A 452 -5.02 10.98 -29.00
C GLY A 452 -5.75 9.88 -29.77
N GLN A 453 -5.10 9.24 -30.74
CA GLN A 453 -5.72 8.19 -31.55
C GLN A 453 -6.00 6.91 -30.75
N ILE A 454 -5.09 6.52 -29.86
CA ILE A 454 -5.25 5.34 -29.00
C ILE A 454 -6.37 5.59 -28.00
N ARG A 455 -6.38 6.78 -27.37
CA ARG A 455 -7.42 7.21 -26.44
C ARG A 455 -8.81 7.23 -27.08
N GLU A 456 -8.94 7.76 -28.29
CA GLU A 456 -10.21 7.81 -29.01
C GLU A 456 -10.71 6.40 -29.39
N LYS A 457 -9.81 5.51 -29.80
CA LYS A 457 -10.15 4.11 -30.10
C LYS A 457 -10.62 3.37 -28.85
N ALA A 458 -9.88 3.49 -27.74
CA ALA A 458 -10.25 2.89 -26.47
C ALA A 458 -11.60 3.42 -25.96
N SER A 459 -11.82 4.73 -26.04
CA SER A 459 -13.08 5.36 -25.60
C SER A 459 -14.30 4.86 -26.37
N ARG A 460 -14.18 4.66 -27.68
CA ARG A 460 -15.25 4.08 -28.52
C ARG A 460 -15.55 2.64 -28.12
N CYS A 461 -14.53 1.81 -28.02
CA CYS A 461 -14.66 0.40 -27.60
C CYS A 461 -15.34 0.28 -26.21
N ILE A 462 -14.94 1.10 -25.24
CA ILE A 462 -15.55 1.12 -23.89
C ILE A 462 -17.03 1.48 -23.97
N GLY A 463 -17.39 2.45 -24.81
CA GLY A 463 -18.80 2.83 -25.04
C GLY A 463 -19.63 1.67 -25.58
N ASP A 464 -19.10 0.94 -26.57
CA ASP A 464 -19.78 -0.20 -27.18
C ASP A 464 -19.98 -1.36 -26.18
N LEU A 465 -18.98 -1.68 -25.36
CA LEU A 465 -19.08 -2.72 -24.34
C LEU A 465 -20.08 -2.36 -23.23
N ARG A 466 -20.14 -1.09 -22.82
CA ARG A 466 -21.11 -0.61 -21.82
C ARG A 466 -22.56 -0.77 -22.27
N GLY A 467 -22.81 -0.77 -23.58
CA GLY A 467 -24.12 -1.03 -24.16
C GLY A 467 -24.58 -2.49 -24.08
N GLN A 468 -23.71 -3.44 -23.71
CA GLN A 468 -23.98 -4.89 -23.79
C GLN A 468 -24.55 -5.52 -22.51
N CYS A 469 -24.89 -4.72 -21.49
CA CYS A 469 -25.48 -5.19 -20.22
C CYS A 469 -24.69 -6.33 -19.53
N LEU A 470 -23.37 -6.33 -19.67
CA LEU A 470 -22.46 -7.29 -19.06
C LEU A 470 -22.42 -7.12 -17.53
N ASP A 471 -22.11 -8.19 -16.80
CA ASP A 471 -21.83 -8.04 -15.37
C ASP A 471 -20.53 -7.25 -15.14
N LYS A 472 -20.38 -6.64 -13.96
CA LYS A 472 -19.27 -5.72 -13.67
C LYS A 472 -17.89 -6.38 -13.87
N CYS A 473 -17.75 -7.65 -13.52
CA CYS A 473 -16.49 -8.38 -13.65
C CYS A 473 -16.16 -8.69 -15.11
N GLU A 474 -17.15 -9.21 -15.86
CA GLU A 474 -17.00 -9.47 -17.28
C GLU A 474 -16.72 -8.18 -18.06
N LEU A 475 -17.43 -7.09 -17.75
CA LEU A 475 -17.22 -5.78 -18.36
C LEU A 475 -15.79 -5.27 -18.14
N ALA A 476 -15.29 -5.33 -16.90
CA ALA A 476 -13.94 -4.88 -16.58
C ALA A 476 -12.88 -5.72 -17.32
N TYR A 477 -13.07 -7.04 -17.39
CA TYR A 477 -12.22 -7.94 -18.15
C TYR A 477 -12.21 -7.62 -19.64
N ARG A 478 -13.38 -7.55 -20.27
CA ARG A 478 -13.50 -7.27 -21.71
C ARG A 478 -12.96 -5.89 -22.07
N ILE A 479 -13.15 -4.88 -21.21
CA ILE A 479 -12.51 -3.58 -21.42
C ILE A 479 -10.99 -3.70 -21.41
N ALA A 480 -10.42 -4.39 -20.42
CA ALA A 480 -8.97 -4.58 -20.33
C ALA A 480 -8.41 -5.35 -21.53
N GLU A 481 -9.10 -6.40 -21.99
CA GLU A 481 -8.67 -7.26 -23.09
C GLU A 481 -8.93 -6.67 -24.49
N GLU A 482 -10.10 -6.09 -24.72
CA GLU A 482 -10.53 -5.68 -26.07
C GLU A 482 -10.22 -4.21 -26.36
N CYS A 483 -10.25 -3.35 -25.34
CA CYS A 483 -10.15 -1.90 -25.54
C CYS A 483 -8.77 -1.32 -25.21
N VAL A 484 -8.03 -1.96 -24.29
CA VAL A 484 -6.77 -1.41 -23.75
C VAL A 484 -5.58 -2.37 -23.94
N ASN A 485 -5.78 -3.58 -24.45
CA ASN A 485 -4.69 -4.54 -24.60
C ASN A 485 -3.72 -4.14 -25.73
N GLY A 486 -2.43 -4.12 -25.40
CA GLY A 486 -1.27 -3.80 -26.24
C GLY A 486 0.02 -4.34 -25.60
N ASP A 487 1.21 -4.08 -26.17
CA ASP A 487 2.47 -4.73 -25.77
C ASP A 487 2.92 -4.49 -24.30
N ILE A 488 2.30 -3.55 -23.57
CA ILE A 488 2.41 -3.45 -22.11
C ILE A 488 1.04 -3.08 -21.53
N ALA A 489 0.23 -4.08 -21.21
CA ALA A 489 -1.11 -3.92 -20.64
C ALA A 489 -1.18 -4.42 -19.19
N VAL A 490 -2.05 -3.81 -18.37
CA VAL A 490 -2.28 -4.18 -16.97
C VAL A 490 -2.61 -5.68 -16.81
N ILE A 491 -3.24 -6.27 -17.83
CA ILE A 491 -3.55 -7.71 -17.86
C ILE A 491 -2.28 -8.59 -17.89
N VAL A 492 -1.19 -8.11 -18.50
CA VAL A 492 0.11 -8.80 -18.53
C VAL A 492 0.80 -8.71 -17.17
N VAL A 493 0.77 -7.53 -16.55
CA VAL A 493 1.26 -7.35 -15.18
C VAL A 493 0.52 -8.30 -14.24
N PHE A 494 -0.81 -8.28 -14.27
CA PHE A 494 -1.66 -9.18 -13.51
C PHE A 494 -1.28 -10.65 -13.75
N ALA A 495 -1.24 -11.11 -14.99
CA ALA A 495 -0.88 -12.49 -15.33
C ALA A 495 0.53 -12.89 -14.85
N GLY A 496 1.51 -11.99 -14.95
CA GLY A 496 2.88 -12.22 -14.49
C GLY A 496 2.96 -12.41 -12.97
N ILE A 497 2.28 -11.55 -12.21
CA ILE A 497 2.20 -11.64 -10.76
C ILE A 497 1.44 -12.90 -10.33
N SER A 498 0.30 -13.20 -10.97
CA SER A 498 -0.46 -14.43 -10.70
C SER A 498 0.38 -15.69 -10.92
N THR A 499 1.17 -15.72 -11.99
CA THR A 499 2.10 -16.84 -12.25
C THR A 499 3.11 -17.00 -11.11
N LYS A 500 3.75 -15.91 -10.69
CA LYS A 500 4.69 -15.92 -9.56
C LYS A 500 4.03 -16.38 -8.26
N LEU A 501 2.78 -16.03 -8.01
CA LEU A 501 2.07 -16.43 -6.81
C LEU A 501 1.71 -17.93 -6.85
N THR A 502 1.25 -18.45 -7.99
CA THR A 502 0.95 -19.89 -8.13
C THR A 502 2.17 -20.79 -7.93
N THR A 503 3.35 -20.37 -8.37
CA THR A 503 4.59 -21.12 -8.15
C THR A 503 5.00 -21.12 -6.68
N LYS A 504 4.86 -19.98 -5.97
CA LYS A 504 5.11 -19.89 -4.52
C LYS A 504 4.18 -20.79 -3.70
N LEU A 505 2.93 -20.96 -4.14
CA LEU A 505 1.94 -21.79 -3.45
C LEU A 505 2.12 -23.31 -3.68
N ASN A 506 3.18 -23.75 -4.38
CA ASN A 506 3.42 -25.16 -4.74
C ASN A 506 2.22 -25.85 -5.41
N VAL A 507 1.38 -25.09 -6.11
CA VAL A 507 0.25 -25.66 -6.85
C VAL A 507 0.79 -26.22 -8.17
N SER A 508 1.38 -27.42 -8.09
CA SER A 508 1.62 -28.24 -9.29
C SER A 508 0.28 -28.77 -9.79
N PRO A 509 0.01 -28.76 -11.11
CA PRO A 509 -1.21 -29.32 -11.64
C PRO A 509 -1.18 -30.83 -11.45
N SER A 510 -1.93 -31.35 -10.48
CA SER A 510 -2.21 -32.78 -10.42
C SER A 510 -3.07 -33.16 -11.64
N LEU A 511 -2.42 -33.77 -12.62
CA LEU A 511 -3.06 -34.54 -13.68
C LEU A 511 -3.82 -35.70 -13.04
N ASN A 512 -5.13 -35.54 -12.82
CA ASN A 512 -6.04 -36.68 -12.79
C ASN A 512 -6.83 -36.70 -14.11
N VAL A 513 -6.15 -37.12 -15.18
CA VAL A 513 -6.83 -37.64 -16.36
C VAL A 513 -7.10 -39.11 -16.07
N ASN A 514 -8.25 -39.36 -15.47
CA ASN A 514 -8.80 -40.71 -15.39
C ASN A 514 -9.41 -41.03 -16.76
N VAL A 515 -8.57 -41.48 -17.69
CA VAL A 515 -9.03 -42.12 -18.93
C VAL A 515 -8.78 -43.61 -18.76
N ASN A 516 -9.86 -44.35 -18.51
CA ASN A 516 -10.06 -45.67 -19.07
C ASN A 516 -11.57 -45.97 -19.09
N GLY A 517 -12.15 -45.78 -20.28
CA GLY A 517 -13.46 -46.29 -20.66
C GLY A 517 -13.43 -47.80 -20.91
N PRO A 518 -14.58 -48.38 -21.30
CA PRO A 518 -14.87 -49.80 -21.13
C PRO A 518 -14.25 -50.67 -22.24
N SER A 519 -13.71 -51.82 -21.85
CA SER A 519 -13.33 -52.89 -22.78
C SER A 519 -14.54 -53.78 -23.09
N PHE A 520 -15.00 -53.73 -24.34
CA PHE A 520 -15.74 -54.81 -24.97
C PHE A 520 -14.79 -55.98 -25.27
N GLY A 521 -15.23 -57.19 -24.92
CA GLY A 521 -14.58 -58.47 -25.16
C GLY A 521 -15.39 -59.58 -24.54
#